data_AF-A0A0C9RT98-F1
#
_entry.id   AF-A0A0C9RT98-F1
#
_cell.length_a   1.000
_cell.length_b   1.000
_cell.length_c   1.000
_cell.angle_alpha   90.00
_cell.angle_beta   90.00
_cell.angle_gamma   90.00
#
_symmetry.space_group_name_H-M   'P 1'
#
loop_
_entity.id
_entity.type
_entity.pdbx_description
1 polymer ?
#
loop_
_entity_poly.entity_id
_entity_poly.type
_entity_poly.pdbx_seq_one_letter_code
_entity_poly.pdbx_strand_id
1 'polypeptide(L)'
;MLAGYPPFFDDNPFGIYEKILGGRIEWPKHVDPVAKDLIKKLLVADRTKRLGNMRQAAEDVKRHRWFKLIDWSLVPQRALTPPIHPRVKAPGDASCFDDYPEIDWRSQPPLPPDQLALFQDF
;
A
#
# COMPACT_ATOMS: atom_id res chain seq x y z
N MET A 1 -0.51 -8.91 -2.18
CA MET A 1 -0.53 -9.03 -3.66
C MET A 1 0.01 -10.39 -4.13
N LEU A 2 1.30 -10.71 -3.99
CA LEU A 2 1.86 -11.97 -4.53
C LEU A 2 1.41 -13.27 -3.83
N ALA A 3 1.18 -13.19 -2.51
CA ALA A 3 0.74 -14.34 -1.72
C ALA A 3 -0.79 -14.40 -1.52
N GLY A 4 -1.51 -13.30 -1.75
CA GLY A 4 -2.95 -13.19 -1.46
C GLY A 4 -3.31 -12.89 -0.01
N TYR A 5 -2.34 -12.88 0.92
CA TYR A 5 -2.55 -12.61 2.34
C TYR A 5 -1.40 -11.76 2.92
N PRO A 6 -1.60 -11.09 4.07
CA PRO A 6 -0.55 -10.29 4.72
C PRO A 6 0.62 -11.14 5.25
N PRO A 7 1.87 -10.63 5.26
CA PRO A 7 3.04 -11.41 5.66
C PRO A 7 3.10 -11.75 7.16
N PHE A 8 2.39 -10.98 7.99
CA PHE A 8 2.21 -11.24 9.41
C PHE A 8 0.71 -11.21 9.69
N PHE A 9 0.15 -12.33 10.13
CA PHE A 9 -1.26 -12.45 10.46
C PHE A 9 -1.43 -13.48 11.57
N ASP A 10 -2.44 -13.26 12.40
CA ASP A 10 -2.84 -14.09 13.52
C ASP A 10 -4.30 -13.78 13.84
N ASP A 11 -4.96 -14.65 14.61
CA ASP A 11 -6.32 -14.43 15.08
C ASP A 11 -6.36 -13.38 16.19
N ASN A 12 -5.26 -13.25 16.95
CA ASN A 12 -5.13 -12.29 18.05
C ASN A 12 -4.15 -11.15 17.67
N PRO A 13 -4.50 -9.86 17.88
CA PRO A 13 -3.59 -8.74 17.63
C PRO A 13 -2.21 -8.88 18.29
N PHE A 14 -2.13 -9.46 19.50
CA PHE A 14 -0.83 -9.70 20.14
C PHE A 14 0.04 -10.69 19.35
N GLY A 15 -0.55 -11.74 18.78
CA GLY A 15 0.18 -12.70 17.93
C GLY A 15 0.72 -12.04 16.66
N ILE A 16 0.00 -11.07 16.10
CA ILE A 16 0.48 -10.26 14.96
C ILE A 16 1.73 -9.47 15.39
N TYR A 17 1.71 -8.82 16.55
CA TYR A 17 2.85 -8.06 17.04
C TYR A 17 4.08 -8.94 17.29
N GLU A 18 3.89 -10.10 17.94
CA GLU A 18 4.97 -11.06 18.15
C GLU A 18 5.59 -11.52 16.84
N LYS A 19 4.78 -11.79 15.81
CA LYS A 19 5.25 -12.17 14.47
C LYS A 19 6.01 -11.04 13.79
N ILE A 20 5.54 -9.79 13.88
CA ILE A 20 6.23 -8.61 13.35
C ILE A 20 7.60 -8.44 14.03
N LEU A 21 7.64 -8.52 15.36
CA LEU A 21 8.88 -8.40 16.14
C LEU A 21 9.84 -9.56 15.86
N GLY A 22 9.30 -10.78 15.67
CA GLY A 22 10.06 -11.96 15.29
C GLY A 22 10.65 -11.89 13.88
N GLY A 23 10.08 -11.08 12.98
CA GLY A 23 10.59 -10.83 11.65
C GLY A 23 10.66 -12.06 10.73
N ARG A 24 9.97 -13.14 11.09
CA ARG A 24 9.93 -14.40 10.33
C ARG A 24 8.76 -14.37 9.36
N ILE A 25 9.05 -14.49 8.08
CA ILE A 25 8.05 -14.50 7.00
C ILE A 25 8.02 -15.88 6.39
N GLU A 26 6.82 -16.47 6.34
CA GLU A 26 6.58 -17.72 5.62
C GLU A 26 6.32 -17.46 4.14
N TRP A 27 6.94 -18.26 3.28
CA TRP A 27 6.91 -18.05 1.84
C TRP A 27 6.16 -19.17 1.13
N PRO A 28 5.09 -18.84 0.37
CA PRO A 28 4.51 -19.79 -0.56
C PRO A 28 5.53 -20.28 -1.59
N LYS A 29 5.32 -21.50 -2.08
CA LYS A 29 6.19 -22.14 -3.08
C LYS A 29 6.19 -21.39 -4.41
N HIS A 30 5.07 -20.76 -4.79
CA HIS A 30 4.89 -20.07 -6.07
C HIS A 30 5.50 -18.67 -6.14
N VAL A 31 5.98 -18.10 -5.02
CA VAL A 31 6.55 -16.76 -5.03
C VAL A 31 7.96 -16.80 -5.63
N ASP A 32 8.20 -15.95 -6.63
CA ASP A 32 9.48 -15.84 -7.33
C ASP A 32 10.63 -15.45 -6.37
N PRO A 33 11.84 -16.04 -6.50
CA PRO A 33 12.97 -15.74 -5.63
C PRO A 33 13.40 -14.26 -5.62
N VAL A 34 13.31 -13.57 -6.75
CA VAL A 34 13.63 -12.13 -6.87
C VAL A 34 12.60 -11.31 -6.10
N ALA A 35 11.33 -11.72 -6.12
CA ALA A 35 10.29 -11.09 -5.31
C ALA A 35 10.54 -11.29 -3.81
N LYS A 36 10.93 -12.51 -3.40
CA LYS A 36 11.29 -12.83 -2.00
C LYS A 36 12.43 -11.94 -1.53
N ASP A 37 13.47 -11.75 -2.35
CA ASP A 37 14.61 -10.88 -2.02
C ASP A 37 14.18 -9.43 -1.80
N LEU A 38 13.34 -8.88 -2.70
CA LEU A 38 12.80 -7.52 -2.55
C LEU A 38 12.04 -7.37 -1.23
N ILE A 39 11.09 -8.27 -0.97
CA ILE A 39 10.21 -8.18 0.20
C ILE A 39 11.02 -8.32 1.49
N LYS A 40 12.01 -9.22 1.54
CA LYS A 40 12.92 -9.34 2.70
C LYS A 40 13.66 -8.04 2.98
N LYS A 41 14.17 -7.37 1.94
CA LYS A 41 14.91 -6.09 2.07
C LYS A 41 14.02 -4.92 2.50
N LEU A 42 12.72 -4.96 2.17
CA LEU A 42 11.74 -3.98 2.62
C LEU A 42 11.24 -4.25 4.06
N LEU A 43 11.15 -5.51 4.47
CA LEU A 43 10.66 -5.93 5.78
C LEU A 43 11.79 -6.11 6.82
N VAL A 44 12.90 -5.40 6.65
CA VAL A 44 13.99 -5.36 7.64
C VAL A 44 13.55 -4.55 8.87
N ALA A 45 13.68 -5.15 10.06
CA ALA A 45 13.32 -4.52 11.33
C ALA A 45 14.15 -3.25 11.60
N ASP A 46 15.46 -3.32 11.37
CA ASP A 46 16.35 -2.17 11.43
C ASP A 46 16.08 -1.20 10.28
N ARG A 47 15.51 -0.04 10.63
CA ARG A 47 15.14 1.01 9.67
C ARG A 47 16.34 1.53 8.88
N THR A 48 17.55 1.51 9.44
CA THR A 48 18.76 2.04 8.78
C THR A 48 19.27 1.11 7.67
N LYS A 49 18.93 -0.18 7.76
CA LYS A 49 19.28 -1.22 6.78
C LYS A 49 18.14 -1.53 5.82
N ARG A 50 16.97 -0.94 6.04
CA ARG A 50 15.79 -1.14 5.22
C ARG A 50 15.98 -0.49 3.86
N LEU A 51 15.70 -1.25 2.80
CA LEU A 51 15.70 -0.73 1.44
C LEU A 51 14.72 0.45 1.35
N GLY A 52 15.15 1.57 0.78
CA GLY A 52 14.37 2.81 0.75
C GLY A 52 14.74 3.84 1.82
N ASN A 53 15.46 3.44 2.88
CA ASN A 53 15.93 4.35 3.95
C ASN A 53 17.44 4.63 3.91
N MET A 54 18.14 4.11 2.91
CA MET A 54 19.57 4.35 2.69
C MET A 54 19.78 5.68 1.95
N ARG A 55 21.04 6.01 1.65
CA ARG A 55 21.43 7.29 1.02
C ARG A 55 20.68 7.60 -0.28
N GLN A 56 20.35 6.59 -1.09
CA GLN A 56 19.67 6.79 -2.37
C GLN A 56 18.14 6.61 -2.27
N ALA A 57 17.62 6.34 -1.08
CA ALA A 57 16.21 6.22 -0.77
C ALA A 57 15.42 5.41 -1.81
N ALA A 58 14.48 6.03 -2.52
CA ALA A 58 13.64 5.39 -3.52
C ALA A 58 14.43 4.83 -4.72
N GLU A 59 15.59 5.38 -5.06
CA GLU A 59 16.40 4.89 -6.18
C GLU A 59 16.95 3.48 -5.93
N ASP A 60 17.28 3.13 -4.68
CA ASP A 60 17.69 1.77 -4.32
C ASP A 60 16.55 0.76 -4.56
N VAL A 61 15.31 1.19 -4.34
CA VAL A 61 14.12 0.37 -4.61
C VAL A 61 13.93 0.19 -6.12
N LYS A 62 13.98 1.29 -6.89
CA LYS A 62 13.81 1.27 -8.36
C LYS A 62 14.86 0.41 -9.08
N ARG A 63 16.10 0.40 -8.57
CA ARG A 63 17.23 -0.38 -9.11
C ARG A 63 17.15 -1.87 -8.79
N HIS A 64 16.23 -2.30 -7.92
CA HIS A 64 16.10 -3.70 -7.56
C HIS A 64 15.77 -4.58 -8.77
N ARG A 65 16.35 -5.79 -8.84
CA ARG A 65 16.17 -6.75 -9.96
C ARG A 65 14.70 -7.08 -10.26
N TRP A 66 13.82 -6.93 -9.28
CA TRP A 66 12.37 -7.10 -9.43
C TRP A 66 11.77 -6.12 -10.45
N PHE A 67 12.28 -4.89 -10.50
CA PHE A 67 11.81 -3.83 -11.37
C PHE A 67 12.64 -3.66 -12.65
N LYS A 68 13.48 -4.65 -12.99
CA LYS A 68 14.40 -4.58 -14.15
C LYS A 68 13.70 -4.33 -15.50
N LEU A 69 12.41 -4.65 -15.60
CA LEU A 69 11.61 -4.50 -16.82
C LEU A 69 10.85 -3.17 -16.87
N ILE A 70 10.92 -2.35 -15.81
CA ILE A 70 10.23 -1.08 -15.73
C ILE A 70 11.17 0.04 -16.18
N ASP A 71 10.78 0.74 -17.23
CA ASP A 71 11.39 2.03 -17.54
C ASP A 71 10.74 3.12 -16.67
N TRP A 72 11.46 3.50 -15.62
CA TRP A 72 11.02 4.50 -14.65
C TRP A 72 10.86 5.91 -15.24
N SER A 73 11.47 6.20 -16.40
CA SER A 73 11.31 7.50 -17.08
C SER A 73 9.92 7.65 -17.71
N LEU A 74 9.30 6.55 -18.12
CA LEU A 74 8.00 6.49 -18.78
C LEU A 74 6.82 6.49 -17.79
N VAL A 75 7.05 6.04 -16.56
CA VAL A 75 6.04 5.99 -15.49
C VAL A 75 5.38 7.35 -15.24
N PRO A 76 6.11 8.45 -14.94
CA PRO A 76 5.48 9.76 -14.68
C PRO A 76 4.78 10.34 -15.92
N GLN A 77 5.22 9.95 -17.12
CA GLN A 77 4.62 10.35 -18.39
C GLN A 77 3.33 9.58 -18.70
N ARG A 78 2.97 8.59 -17.87
CA ARG A 78 1.82 7.67 -18.11
C ARG A 78 1.92 6.93 -19.44
N ALA A 79 3.15 6.67 -19.91
CA ALA A 79 3.41 6.06 -21.22
C ALA A 79 3.49 4.53 -21.17
N LEU A 80 3.50 3.92 -19.98
CA LEU A 80 3.43 2.47 -19.83
C LEU A 80 1.99 1.97 -19.94
N THR A 81 1.78 0.86 -20.65
CA THR A 81 0.48 0.19 -20.69
C THR A 81 0.19 -0.49 -19.36
N PRO A 82 -0.91 -0.14 -18.65
CA PRO A 82 -1.25 -0.80 -17.40
C PRO A 82 -1.74 -2.24 -17.65
N PRO A 83 -1.45 -3.18 -16.73
CA PRO A 83 -1.88 -4.57 -16.90
C PRO A 83 -3.39 -4.78 -16.70
N ILE A 84 -4.07 -3.84 -16.04
CA ILE A 84 -5.50 -3.91 -15.72
C ILE A 84 -6.15 -2.61 -16.17
N HIS A 85 -7.20 -2.73 -16.99
CA HIS A 85 -8.07 -1.63 -17.38
C HIS A 85 -9.42 -1.78 -16.66
N PRO A 86 -9.77 -0.89 -15.71
CA PRO A 86 -11.06 -0.95 -15.05
C PRO A 86 -12.19 -0.69 -16.05
N ARG A 87 -13.31 -1.39 -15.90
CA ARG A 87 -14.47 -1.25 -16.77
C ARG A 87 -15.38 -0.16 -16.19
N VAL A 88 -15.31 1.03 -16.77
CA VAL A 88 -16.14 2.18 -16.38
C VAL A 88 -17.08 2.49 -17.54
N LYS A 89 -18.39 2.52 -17.28
CA LYS A 89 -19.43 2.67 -18.32
C LYS A 89 -19.77 4.13 -18.62
N ALA A 90 -19.76 4.98 -17.59
CA ALA A 90 -20.21 6.37 -17.68
C ALA A 90 -19.54 7.26 -16.62
N PRO A 91 -19.56 8.58 -16.80
CA PRO A 91 -19.24 9.52 -15.72
C PRO A 91 -20.14 9.24 -14.50
N GLY A 92 -19.53 8.99 -13.33
CA GLY A 92 -20.25 8.65 -12.10
C GLY A 92 -20.53 7.16 -11.89
N ASP A 93 -20.02 6.28 -12.74
CA ASP A 93 -20.13 4.83 -12.53
C ASP A 93 -19.33 4.38 -11.30
N ALA A 94 -20.05 3.96 -10.25
CA ALA A 94 -19.51 3.48 -8.99
C ALA A 94 -19.39 1.95 -8.92
N SER A 95 -19.54 1.21 -10.03
CA SER A 95 -19.53 -0.26 -10.04
C SER A 95 -18.19 -0.92 -9.64
N CYS A 96 -17.12 -0.14 -9.55
CA CYS A 96 -15.83 -0.58 -9.02
C CYS A 96 -15.73 -0.48 -7.48
N PHE A 97 -16.80 -0.06 -6.79
CA PHE A 97 -16.86 0.14 -5.35
C PHE A 97 -17.92 -0.78 -4.73
N ASP A 98 -17.77 -1.04 -3.42
CA ASP A 98 -18.76 -1.78 -2.66
C ASP A 98 -20.00 -0.91 -2.37
N ASP A 99 -21.17 -1.54 -2.35
CA ASP A 99 -22.41 -0.89 -1.92
C ASP A 99 -22.47 -0.80 -0.40
N TYR A 100 -22.46 0.42 0.14
CA TYR A 100 -22.61 0.68 1.56
C TYR A 100 -23.95 1.38 1.84
N PRO A 101 -24.55 1.19 3.02
CA PRO A 101 -25.72 1.96 3.43
C PRO A 101 -25.41 3.46 3.44
N GLU A 102 -26.29 4.26 2.84
CA GLU A 102 -26.18 5.71 2.95
C GLU A 102 -26.50 6.15 4.38
N ILE A 103 -25.53 6.80 5.01
CA ILE A 103 -25.73 7.49 6.28
C ILE A 103 -26.24 8.89 5.94
N ASP A 104 -27.37 9.30 6.51
CA ASP A 104 -27.85 10.67 6.38
C ASP A 104 -26.96 11.62 7.19
N TRP A 105 -25.84 12.01 6.62
CA TRP A 105 -24.91 12.95 7.23
C TRP A 105 -25.54 14.32 7.51
N ARG A 106 -26.66 14.67 6.84
CA ARG A 106 -27.37 15.94 7.07
C ARG A 106 -28.16 15.94 8.38
N SER A 107 -28.38 14.77 8.96
CA SER A 107 -29.00 14.66 10.29
C SER A 107 -28.05 15.06 11.42
N GLN A 108 -26.75 15.25 11.14
CA GLN A 108 -25.79 15.66 12.16
C GLN A 108 -25.92 17.15 12.48
N PRO A 109 -25.87 17.54 13.77
CA PRO A 109 -25.89 18.94 14.16
C PRO A 109 -24.64 19.66 13.65
N PRO A 110 -24.73 20.97 13.35
CA PRO A 110 -23.56 21.75 12.98
C PRO A 110 -22.54 21.77 14.12
N LEU A 111 -21.25 21.81 13.75
CA LEU A 111 -20.18 21.95 14.73
C LEU A 111 -20.32 23.27 15.50
N PRO A 112 -20.01 23.31 16.80
CA PRO A 112 -20.02 24.55 17.56
C PRO A 112 -18.95 25.54 17.05
N PRO A 113 -19.09 26.85 17.29
CA PRO A 113 -18.23 27.88 16.69
C PRO A 113 -16.74 27.76 17.01
N ASP A 114 -16.40 27.29 18.21
CA ASP A 114 -15.01 27.04 18.65
C ASP A 114 -14.37 25.89 17.87
N GLN A 115 -15.14 24.86 17.52
CA GLN A 115 -14.67 23.76 16.67
C GLN A 115 -14.59 24.19 15.20
N LEU A 116 -15.52 25.01 14.72
CA LEU A 116 -15.45 25.59 13.37
C LEU A 116 -14.22 26.51 13.23
N ALA A 117 -13.81 27.19 14.30
CA ALA A 117 -12.63 28.05 14.29
C ALA A 117 -11.34 27.27 13.98
N LEU A 118 -11.26 25.97 14.30
CA LEU A 118 -10.12 25.12 14.00
C LEU A 118 -9.88 24.92 12.49
N PHE A 119 -10.87 25.24 11.65
CA PHE A 119 -10.83 25.04 10.20
C PHE A 119 -10.78 26.35 9.40
N GLN A 120 -10.55 27.50 10.05
CA GLN A 120 -10.54 28.79 9.36
C GLN A 120 -9.42 28.92 8.32
N ASP A 121 -8.32 28.18 8.51
CA ASP A 121 -7.14 28.17 7.63
C ASP A 121 -6.98 26.86 6.84
N PHE A 122 -8.04 26.04 6.74
CA PHE A 122 -8.03 24.78 5.98
C PHE A 122 -8.17 25.04 4.47
#